data_AF-A0A7V0YTH3-F1
#
_entry.id   AF-A0A7V0YTH3-F1
#
_cell.length_a   1.000
_cell.length_b   1.000
_cell.length_c   1.000
_cell.angle_alpha   90.00
_cell.angle_beta   90.00
_cell.angle_gamma   90.00
#
_symmetry.space_group_name_H-M   'P 1'
#
loop_
_entity.id
_entity.type
_entity.pdbx_description
1 polymer ?
#
loop_
_entity_poly.entity_id
_entity_poly.type
_entity_poly.pdbx_seq_one_letter_code
_entity_poly.pdbx_strand_id
1 'polypeptide(L)'
;MTSRERVLTALSREEPDKVPYCEMLVDRSLAQKLMGKEGPKDQGFNLEANVYSVQESKEVADFLKLDNIAYILRAPVYAHKVAGKDGRLFYGEGMILNESDIQKIKLPDPNDDNLYTDA
;
A
#
# COMPACT_ATOMS: atom_id res chain seq x y z
N MET A 1 20.66 15.51 -0.54
CA MET A 1 20.38 14.19 0.07
C MET A 1 19.68 13.30 -0.97
N THR A 2 19.91 12.00 -0.95
CA THR A 2 19.08 11.03 -1.68
C THR A 2 17.66 10.98 -1.09
N SER A 3 16.69 10.42 -1.80
CA SER A 3 15.33 10.22 -1.28
C SER A 3 15.32 9.46 0.05
N ARG A 4 16.10 8.38 0.13
CA ARG A 4 16.25 7.59 1.36
C ARG A 4 16.86 8.40 2.51
N GLU A 5 17.96 9.11 2.24
CA GLU A 5 18.60 9.97 3.25
C GLU A 5 17.62 11.01 3.79
N ARG A 6 16.90 11.70 2.90
CA ARG A 6 15.92 12.73 3.25
C ARG A 6 14.83 12.20 4.19
N VAL A 7 14.26 11.03 3.88
CA VAL A 7 13.23 10.41 4.73
C VAL A 7 13.82 10.02 6.08
N LEU A 8 15.00 9.39 6.11
CA LEU A 8 15.62 8.96 7.36
C LEU A 8 16.03 10.15 8.25
N THR A 9 16.54 11.24 7.67
CA THR A 9 16.83 12.48 8.39
C THR A 9 15.56 13.06 9.02
N ALA A 10 14.46 13.15 8.26
CA ALA A 10 13.18 13.64 8.78
C ALA A 10 12.64 12.75 9.91
N LEU A 11 12.70 11.42 9.77
CA LEU A 11 12.26 10.47 10.81
C LEU A 11 13.12 10.55 12.09
N SER A 12 14.41 10.86 11.96
CA SER A 12 15.30 11.14 13.09
C SER A 12 15.04 12.49 13.78
N ARG A 13 14.09 13.29 13.25
CA ARG A 13 13.76 14.65 13.71
C ARG A 13 14.90 15.65 13.50
N GLU A 14 15.69 15.44 12.45
CA GLU A 14 16.72 16.37 11.98
C GLU A 14 16.19 17.18 10.79
N GLU A 15 16.93 18.23 10.38
CA GLU A 15 16.56 19.07 9.24
C GLU A 15 17.01 18.43 7.91
N PRO A 16 16.07 17.96 7.04
CA PRO A 16 16.41 17.50 5.71
C PRO A 16 16.66 18.66 4.75
N ASP A 17 17.25 18.38 3.59
CA ASP A 17 17.46 19.37 2.52
C ASP A 17 16.15 19.96 1.93
N LYS A 18 15.03 19.25 2.10
CA LYS A 18 13.65 19.70 1.88
C LYS A 18 12.67 18.75 2.59
N VAL A 19 11.42 19.17 2.78
CA VAL A 19 10.36 18.28 3.29
C VAL A 19 10.22 17.07 2.35
N PRO A 20 10.33 15.81 2.84
CA PRO A 20 10.15 14.62 2.02
C PRO A 20 8.72 14.54 1.50
N TYR A 21 8.57 14.24 0.20
CA TYR A 21 7.26 14.01 -0.41
C TYR A 21 6.99 12.50 -0.47
N CYS A 22 6.10 12.03 0.41
CA CYS A 22 5.77 10.62 0.50
C CYS A 22 4.29 10.38 0.21
N GLU A 23 3.99 9.28 -0.49
CA GLU A 23 2.63 8.78 -0.67
C GLU A 23 2.52 7.35 -0.16
N MET A 24 1.41 7.04 0.50
CA MET A 24 1.15 5.68 0.99
C MET A 24 0.70 4.74 -0.13
N LEU A 25 0.02 5.29 -1.13
CA LEU A 25 -0.54 4.51 -2.22
C LEU A 25 -0.78 5.39 -3.43
N VAL A 26 -0.37 4.90 -4.60
CA VAL A 26 -0.76 5.47 -5.89
C VAL A 26 -1.59 4.44 -6.62
N ASP A 27 -2.88 4.73 -6.87
CA ASP A 27 -3.76 3.83 -7.62
C ASP A 27 -3.16 3.50 -9.00
N ARG A 28 -3.17 2.22 -9.39
CA ARG A 28 -2.52 1.75 -10.63
C ARG A 28 -3.11 2.38 -11.88
N SER A 29 -4.44 2.52 -11.94
CA SER A 29 -5.10 3.13 -13.08
C SER A 29 -4.74 4.61 -13.21
N LEU A 30 -4.59 5.31 -12.07
CA LEU A 30 -4.12 6.68 -12.03
C LEU A 30 -2.66 6.80 -12.46
N ALA A 31 -1.77 5.98 -11.91
CA ALA A 31 -0.35 5.98 -12.26
C ALA A 31 -0.13 5.72 -13.75
N GLN A 32 -0.81 4.73 -14.32
CA GLN A 32 -0.75 4.42 -15.75
C GLN A 32 -1.20 5.59 -16.62
N LYS A 33 -2.33 6.23 -16.26
CA LYS A 33 -2.82 7.41 -16.97
C LYS A 33 -1.85 8.58 -16.91
N LEU A 34 -1.25 8.84 -15.74
CA LEU A 34 -0.26 9.91 -15.56
C LEU A 34 1.00 9.65 -16.37
N MET A 35 1.44 8.40 -16.43
CA MET A 35 2.65 7.98 -17.14
C MET A 35 2.42 7.69 -18.63
N GLY A 36 1.20 7.86 -19.15
CA GLY A 36 0.86 7.54 -20.54
C GLY A 36 0.99 6.06 -20.91
N LYS A 37 0.92 5.15 -19.92
CA LYS A 37 1.00 3.70 -20.12
C LYS A 37 -0.39 3.12 -20.32
N GLU A 38 -0.53 2.17 -21.24
CA GLU A 38 -1.73 1.34 -21.34
C GLU A 38 -1.74 0.29 -20.22
N GLY A 39 -2.93 -0.06 -19.74
CA GLY A 39 -3.07 -1.05 -18.67
C GLY A 39 -4.50 -1.56 -18.52
N PRO A 40 -4.73 -2.51 -17.60
CA PRO A 40 -6.05 -3.05 -17.34
C PRO A 40 -7.03 -1.92 -17.02
N LYS A 41 -8.21 -1.94 -17.65
CA LYS A 41 -9.27 -0.96 -17.41
C LYS A 41 -9.99 -1.21 -16.08
N ASP A 42 -9.88 -2.43 -15.53
CA ASP A 42 -10.49 -2.72 -14.26
C ASP A 42 -9.77 -1.98 -13.13
N GLN A 43 -10.56 -1.44 -12.22
CA GLN A 43 -10.09 -0.82 -10.99
C GLN A 43 -10.36 -1.80 -9.84
N GLY A 44 -10.11 -3.10 -10.05
CA GLY A 44 -10.14 -4.15 -9.03
C GLY A 44 -9.06 -3.93 -7.97
N PHE A 45 -9.07 -2.74 -7.37
CA PHE A 45 -8.06 -2.23 -6.50
C PHE A 45 -8.31 -2.81 -5.12
N ASN A 46 -7.55 -3.85 -4.80
CA ASN A 46 -7.51 -4.42 -3.47
C ASN A 46 -6.55 -3.60 -2.60
N LEU A 47 -7.10 -2.81 -1.68
CA LEU A 47 -6.37 -2.01 -0.68
C LEU A 47 -5.46 -2.85 0.23
N GLU A 48 -5.51 -4.18 0.12
CA GLU A 48 -4.74 -5.12 0.93
C GLU A 48 -3.69 -5.90 0.12
N ALA A 49 -3.51 -5.59 -1.17
CA ALA A 49 -2.55 -6.30 -2.03
C ALA A 49 -1.46 -5.35 -2.56
N ASN A 50 -0.23 -5.87 -2.62
CA ASN A 50 0.87 -5.23 -3.33
C ASN A 50 0.67 -5.44 -4.84
N VAL A 51 0.13 -4.43 -5.53
CA VAL A 51 -0.20 -4.52 -6.96
C VAL A 51 0.95 -4.16 -7.89
N TYR A 52 2.00 -3.53 -7.35
CA TYR A 52 3.20 -3.17 -8.08
C TYR A 52 4.32 -4.15 -7.76
N SER A 53 5.09 -4.52 -8.78
CA SER A 53 6.45 -5.01 -8.57
C SER A 53 7.36 -3.91 -8.01
N VAL A 54 8.47 -4.29 -7.39
CA VAL A 54 9.48 -3.33 -6.90
C VAL A 54 9.93 -2.36 -8.00
N GLN A 55 10.09 -2.87 -9.23
CA GLN A 55 10.51 -2.05 -10.37
C GLN A 55 9.43 -1.03 -10.75
N GLU A 56 8.16 -1.44 -10.82
CA GLU A 56 7.06 -0.50 -11.10
C GLU A 56 6.91 0.55 -10.00
N SER A 57 7.05 0.16 -8.72
CA SER A 57 7.02 1.11 -7.60
C SER A 57 8.10 2.18 -7.73
N LYS A 58 9.32 1.79 -8.14
CA LYS A 58 10.41 2.74 -8.41
C LYS A 58 10.08 3.67 -9.58
N GLU A 59 9.55 3.14 -10.68
CA GLU A 59 9.17 3.96 -11.83
C GLU A 59 8.09 4.99 -11.51
N VAL A 60 7.10 4.61 -10.69
CA VAL A 60 6.05 5.53 -10.22
C VAL A 60 6.63 6.59 -9.29
N ALA A 61 7.47 6.19 -8.33
CA ALA A 61 8.15 7.12 -7.43
C ALA A 61 9.02 8.12 -8.18
N ASP A 62 9.79 7.66 -9.18
CA ASP A 62 10.63 8.52 -10.02
C ASP A 62 9.81 9.50 -10.86
N PHE A 63 8.66 9.05 -11.39
CA PHE A 63 7.76 9.91 -12.17
C PHE A 63 7.12 11.00 -11.29
N LEU A 64 6.60 10.63 -10.12
CA LEU A 64 5.92 11.52 -9.18
C LEU A 64 6.88 12.32 -8.28
N LYS A 65 8.18 12.02 -8.32
CA LYS A 65 9.21 12.59 -7.44
C LYS A 65 8.96 12.29 -5.96
N LEU A 66 8.50 11.08 -5.68
CA LEU A 66 8.32 10.59 -4.30
C LEU A 66 9.68 10.25 -3.68
N ASP A 67 9.75 10.42 -2.37
CA ASP A 67 10.89 10.06 -1.56
C ASP A 67 10.79 8.66 -0.93
N ASN A 68 9.67 7.97 -1.15
CA ASN A 68 9.42 6.59 -0.71
C ASN A 68 8.82 5.71 -1.82
N ILE A 69 8.95 4.40 -1.61
CA ILE A 69 8.03 3.41 -2.14
C ILE A 69 7.20 2.86 -0.98
N ALA A 70 6.01 2.34 -1.27
CA ALA A 70 5.13 1.76 -0.26
C ALA A 70 5.01 0.24 -0.46
N TYR A 71 4.97 -0.48 0.66
CA TYR A 71 4.68 -1.90 0.72
C TYR A 71 3.55 -2.13 1.72
N ILE A 72 2.49 -2.80 1.29
CA ILE A 72 1.34 -3.14 2.12
C ILE A 72 1.70 -4.39 2.92
N LEU A 73 1.95 -4.19 4.21
CA LEU A 73 2.04 -5.24 5.20
C LEU A 73 1.06 -4.92 6.33
N ARG A 74 -0.04 -5.66 6.41
CA ARG A 74 -1.08 -5.42 7.42
C ARG A 74 -1.75 -6.70 7.88
N ALA A 75 -2.29 -6.66 9.08
CA ALA A 75 -3.13 -7.74 9.60
C ALA A 75 -4.38 -7.96 8.70
N PRO A 76 -4.90 -9.19 8.63
CA PRO A 76 -6.14 -9.47 7.91
C PRO A 76 -7.29 -8.58 8.38
N VAL A 77 -8.05 -8.02 7.43
CA VAL A 77 -9.21 -7.19 7.75
C VAL A 77 -10.47 -8.06 7.74
N TYR A 78 -11.11 -8.19 8.90
CA TYR A 78 -12.31 -8.99 9.11
C TYR A 78 -13.58 -8.22 8.71
N ALA A 79 -13.70 -7.94 7.42
CA ALA A 79 -14.87 -7.30 6.82
C ALA A 79 -15.16 -7.91 5.45
N HIS A 80 -16.45 -8.01 5.10
CA HIS A 80 -16.86 -8.36 3.75
C HIS A 80 -16.43 -7.26 2.78
N LYS A 81 -15.87 -7.64 1.63
CA LYS A 81 -15.47 -6.71 0.58
C LYS A 81 -16.59 -6.65 -0.45
N VAL A 82 -17.02 -5.44 -0.78
CA VAL A 82 -18.07 -5.20 -1.78
C VAL A 82 -17.46 -4.46 -2.96
N ALA A 83 -17.69 -4.97 -4.17
CA ALA A 83 -17.29 -4.26 -5.38
C ALA A 83 -18.19 -3.04 -5.59
N GLY A 84 -17.59 -1.86 -5.61
CA GLY A 84 -18.22 -0.62 -6.04
C GLY A 84 -18.11 -0.45 -7.56
N LYS A 85 -18.27 0.80 -8.00
CA LYS A 85 -18.12 1.16 -9.41
C LYS A 85 -16.74 0.73 -9.94
N ASP A 86 -16.71 0.18 -11.15
CA ASP A 86 -15.51 -0.27 -11.85
C ASP A 86 -14.71 -1.39 -11.15
N GLY A 87 -15.33 -2.11 -10.20
CA GLY A 87 -14.74 -3.26 -9.51
C GLY A 87 -13.92 -2.92 -8.26
N ARG A 88 -13.81 -1.64 -7.88
CA ARG A 88 -13.06 -1.23 -6.68
C ARG A 88 -13.67 -1.84 -5.43
N LEU A 89 -12.84 -2.51 -4.62
CA LEU A 89 -13.29 -3.15 -3.40
C LEU A 89 -13.39 -2.13 -2.26
N PHE A 90 -14.55 -2.09 -1.61
CA PHE A 90 -14.80 -1.32 -0.41
C PHE A 90 -15.07 -2.25 0.77
N TYR A 91 -14.71 -1.79 1.97
CA TYR A 91 -15.12 -2.45 3.20
C TYR A 91 -16.63 -2.31 3.39
N GLY A 92 -17.31 -3.45 3.44
CA GLY A 92 -18.72 -3.59 3.78
C GLY A 92 -18.88 -4.00 5.24
N GLU A 93 -19.78 -4.95 5.47
CA GLU A 93 -20.15 -5.42 6.81
C GLU A 93 -18.97 -6.09 7.55
N GLY A 94 -18.79 -5.73 8.82
CA GLY A 94 -17.77 -6.32 9.70
C GLY A 94 -18.13 -7.75 10.11
N MET A 95 -17.12 -8.62 10.20
CA MET A 95 -17.31 -10.04 10.51
C MET A 95 -17.20 -10.37 12.02
N ILE A 96 -16.75 -9.41 12.83
CA ILE A 96 -16.60 -9.51 14.29
C ILE A 96 -17.62 -8.56 14.92
N LEU A 97 -18.69 -9.11 15.50
CA LEU A 97 -19.81 -8.33 16.04
C LEU A 97 -19.94 -8.47 17.56
N ASN A 98 -19.49 -9.59 18.11
CA ASN A 98 -19.54 -9.85 19.55
C ASN A 98 -18.32 -10.69 20.00
N GLU A 99 -18.22 -10.91 21.31
CA GLU A 99 -17.09 -11.63 21.91
C GLU A 99 -16.94 -13.07 21.38
N SER A 100 -18.06 -13.72 21.07
CA SER A 100 -18.05 -15.07 20.48
C SER A 100 -17.61 -15.09 19.02
N ASP A 101 -17.13 -13.98 18.44
CA ASP A 101 -16.49 -13.94 17.13
C ASP A 101 -14.97 -13.90 17.21
N ILE A 102 -14.38 -13.76 18.39
CA ILE A 102 -12.92 -13.63 18.58
C ILE A 102 -12.16 -14.80 17.94
N GLN A 103 -12.71 -16.01 17.94
CA GLN A 103 -12.10 -17.18 17.30
C GLN A 103 -11.98 -17.08 15.76
N LYS A 104 -12.66 -16.13 15.12
CA LYS A 104 -12.46 -15.81 13.70
C LYS A 104 -11.13 -15.09 13.46
N ILE A 105 -10.58 -14.42 14.48
CA ILE A 105 -9.34 -13.67 14.39
C ILE A 105 -8.15 -14.62 14.32
N LYS A 106 -7.54 -14.68 13.14
CA LYS A 106 -6.27 -15.35 12.84
C LYS A 106 -5.26 -14.29 12.40
N LEU A 107 -4.26 -14.03 13.22
CA LEU A 107 -3.20 -13.08 12.91
C LEU A 107 -1.93 -13.84 12.50
N PRO A 108 -1.17 -13.34 11.52
CA PRO A 108 0.15 -13.90 11.22
C PRO A 108 1.09 -13.68 12.41
N ASP A 109 2.07 -14.56 12.58
CA ASP A 109 3.16 -14.33 13.53
C ASP A 109 4.07 -13.22 12.98
N PRO A 110 4.20 -12.07 13.66
CA PRO A 110 5.06 -10.99 13.19
C PRO A 110 6.56 -11.34 13.22
N ASN A 111 6.96 -12.43 13.87
CA ASN A 111 8.35 -12.90 13.92
C ASN A 111 8.64 -14.03 12.92
N ASP A 112 7.66 -14.45 12.11
CA ASP A 112 7.91 -15.38 11.02
C ASP A 112 8.55 -14.62 9.84
N ASP A 113 9.84 -14.86 9.59
CA ASP A 113 10.60 -14.21 8.53
C ASP A 113 9.95 -14.38 7.14
N ASN A 114 9.21 -15.47 6.92
CA ASN A 114 8.52 -15.71 5.65
C ASN A 114 7.51 -14.60 5.32
N LEU A 115 6.96 -13.92 6.34
CA LEU A 115 6.03 -12.80 6.20
C LEU A 115 6.64 -11.61 5.42
N TYR A 116 7.97 -11.49 5.43
CA TYR A 116 8.71 -10.35 4.89
C TYR A 116 9.45 -10.67 3.58
N THR A 117 9.29 -11.87 3.02
CA THR A 117 10.06 -12.33 1.84
C THR A 117 9.98 -11.39 0.63
N ASP A 118 8.82 -10.76 0.42
CA ASP A 118 8.57 -9.86 -0.72
C ASP A 118 8.70 -8.36 -0.36
N ALA A 119 9.07 -8.03 0.88
CA ALA A 119 9.15 -6.66 1.41
C ALA A 119 10.48 -5.95 1.14
#